data_AF-A0A924N4S7-F1
#
_entry.id   AF-A0A924N4S7-F1
#
_cell.length_a   1.000
_cell.length_b   1.000
_cell.length_c   1.000
_cell.angle_alpha   90.00
_cell.angle_beta   90.00
_cell.angle_gamma   90.00
#
_symmetry.space_group_name_H-M   'P 1'
#
loop_
_entity.id
_entity.type
_entity.pdbx_description
1 polymer ?
#
loop_
_entity_poly.entity_id
_entity_poly.type
_entity_poly.pdbx_seq_one_letter_code
_entity_poly.pdbx_strand_id
1 'polypeptide(L)'
;RGVLVVFAVLGLLTLNGATAFALLSGVWLLVAYLVYGTPPAWTLYYYETVPAFAYLTAAGFAWAVSMMGRPRGAVPALTFHWRSQRWSLALTVAAVVLVLPGLTALRTIRGQHVDDRKILMRFDKLLSSIHDPKAVVFVRYATTHNPHVTFVRNVANPEAEHIWVVYDRGDAENARLLALAPARKAYLFDERHGQTYSYDPVVAK
;
A
#
# COMPACT_ATOMS: atom_id res chain seq x y z
N ARG A 1 7.26 16.87 -1.44
CA ARG A 1 7.00 16.28 -0.10
C ARG A 1 7.46 17.17 1.07
N GLY A 2 8.48 18.04 0.92
CA GLY A 2 9.05 18.80 2.05
C GLY A 2 8.19 19.90 2.70
N VAL A 3 7.28 20.56 1.96
CA VAL A 3 6.56 21.73 2.50
C VAL A 3 5.56 21.38 3.61
N LEU A 4 4.85 20.25 3.50
CA LEU A 4 3.91 19.79 4.54
C LEU A 4 4.64 19.37 5.83
N VAL A 5 5.84 18.81 5.70
CA VAL A 5 6.67 18.42 6.84
C VAL A 5 7.05 19.65 7.67
N VAL A 6 7.36 20.77 7.03
CA VAL A 6 7.65 22.03 7.74
C VAL A 6 6.47 22.45 8.61
N PHE A 7 5.24 22.40 8.10
CA PHE A 7 4.06 22.73 8.89
C PHE A 7 3.77 21.70 9.98
N ALA A 8 4.00 20.41 9.73
CA ALA A 8 3.88 19.39 10.78
C ALA A 8 4.84 19.65 11.94
N VAL A 9 6.09 20.03 11.65
CA VAL A 9 7.09 20.40 12.67
C VAL A 9 6.65 21.66 13.43
N LEU A 10 6.14 22.68 12.75
CA LEU A 10 5.58 23.86 13.42
C LEU A 10 4.37 23.53 14.31
N GLY A 11 3.57 22.52 13.92
CA GLY A 11 2.44 22.03 14.71
C GLY A 11 2.84 21.48 16.07
N LEU A 12 4.09 21.01 16.25
CA LEU A 12 4.60 20.56 17.54
C LEU A 12 4.58 21.68 18.60
N LEU A 13 4.63 22.95 18.18
CA LEU A 13 4.55 24.11 19.07
C LEU A 13 3.12 24.37 19.58
N THR A 14 2.12 23.66 19.04
CA THR A 14 0.70 23.80 19.38
C THR A 14 0.14 22.61 20.14
N LEU A 15 1.01 21.72 20.63
CA LEU A 15 0.61 20.48 21.27
C LEU A 15 -0.21 20.73 22.54
N ASN A 16 -1.27 19.93 22.66
CA ASN A 16 -2.05 19.74 23.88
C ASN A 16 -1.93 18.27 24.33
N GLY A 17 -2.47 17.91 25.50
CA GLY A 17 -2.34 16.55 26.03
C GLY A 17 -2.84 15.46 25.08
N ALA A 18 -3.96 15.69 24.38
CA ALA A 18 -4.54 14.71 23.46
C ALA A 18 -3.68 14.50 22.19
N THR A 19 -3.07 15.56 21.68
CA THR A 19 -2.24 15.52 20.45
C THR A 19 -0.84 14.99 20.74
N ALA A 20 -0.29 15.29 21.91
CA ALA A 20 0.92 14.66 22.42
C ALA A 20 0.72 13.14 22.60
N PHE A 21 -0.40 12.71 23.16
CA PHE A 21 -0.74 11.29 23.28
C PHE A 21 -0.85 10.59 21.91
N ALA A 22 -1.54 11.20 20.94
CA ALA A 22 -1.67 10.65 19.60
C ALA A 22 -0.31 10.52 18.88
N LEU A 23 0.57 11.52 19.03
CA LEU A 23 1.93 11.47 18.49
C LEU A 23 2.78 10.41 19.12
N LEU A 24 2.80 10.37 20.46
CA LEU A 24 3.57 9.37 21.21
C LEU A 24 3.10 7.97 20.86
N SER A 25 1.78 7.77 20.70
CA SER A 25 1.22 6.50 20.22
C SER A 25 1.74 6.16 18.82
N GLY A 26 1.76 7.11 17.88
CA GLY A 26 2.30 6.89 16.54
C GLY A 26 3.82 6.61 16.52
N VAL A 27 4.60 7.30 17.35
CA VAL A 27 6.04 7.05 17.52
C VAL A 27 6.27 5.67 18.13
N TRP A 28 5.50 5.30 19.15
CA TRP A 28 5.60 3.99 19.79
C TRP A 28 5.24 2.86 18.83
N LEU A 29 4.21 3.08 18.00
CA LEU A 29 3.85 2.15 16.93
C LEU A 29 5.01 2.00 15.94
N LEU A 30 5.63 3.10 15.49
CA LEU A 30 6.81 3.07 14.62
C LEU A 30 7.98 2.30 15.25
N VAL A 31 8.27 2.54 16.54
CA VAL A 31 9.34 1.83 17.27
C VAL A 31 9.04 0.33 17.39
N ALA A 32 7.81 -0.04 17.75
CA ALA A 32 7.39 -1.43 17.79
C ALA A 32 7.55 -2.10 16.41
N TYR A 33 7.30 -1.37 15.32
CA TYR A 33 7.49 -1.88 13.97
C TYR A 33 8.94 -1.95 13.52
N LEU A 34 9.85 -1.10 13.99
CA LEU A 34 11.28 -1.27 13.71
C LEU A 34 11.85 -2.58 14.25
N VAL A 35 11.18 -3.17 15.26
CA VAL A 35 11.51 -4.52 15.77
C VAL A 35 11.09 -5.62 14.79
N TYR A 36 10.06 -5.37 13.97
CA TYR A 36 9.64 -6.29 12.91
C TYR A 36 10.36 -5.93 11.60
N GLY A 37 11.12 -6.87 11.04
CA GLY A 37 11.78 -6.71 9.73
C GLY A 37 10.78 -6.71 8.57
N THR A 38 9.84 -5.76 8.53
CA THR A 38 8.82 -5.67 7.48
C THR A 38 9.27 -4.75 6.34
N PRO A 39 8.97 -5.11 5.08
CA PRO A 39 9.21 -4.23 3.95
C PRO A 39 8.47 -2.89 4.10
N PRO A 40 9.02 -1.76 3.61
CA PRO A 40 8.44 -0.43 3.76
C PRO A 40 7.04 -0.26 3.11
N ALA A 41 6.60 -1.25 2.34
CA ALA A 41 5.30 -1.28 1.67
C ALA A 41 4.15 -1.90 2.52
N TRP A 42 4.42 -2.46 3.70
CA TRP A 42 3.35 -2.89 4.62
C TRP A 42 2.68 -1.64 5.22
N THR A 43 1.61 -1.22 4.54
CA THR A 43 0.95 0.09 4.69
C THR A 43 -0.02 0.19 5.86
N LEU A 44 -0.24 -0.91 6.59
CA LEU A 44 -1.14 -1.06 7.75
C LEU A 44 -1.13 0.18 8.65
N TYR A 45 0.10 0.49 9.04
CA TYR A 45 0.48 1.32 10.18
C TYR A 45 0.70 2.79 9.79
N TYR A 46 1.05 3.03 8.53
CA TYR A 46 1.09 4.38 7.99
C TYR A 46 -0.31 5.00 8.00
N TYR A 47 -1.36 4.21 7.71
CA TYR A 47 -2.75 4.69 7.76
C TYR A 47 -3.19 5.15 9.15
N GLU A 48 -2.78 4.45 10.21
CA GLU A 48 -3.15 4.78 11.59
C GLU A 48 -2.52 6.09 12.07
N THR A 49 -1.34 6.44 11.54
CA THR A 49 -0.64 7.69 11.90
C THR A 49 -1.04 8.89 11.02
N VAL A 50 -1.69 8.67 9.87
CA VAL A 50 -2.15 9.75 8.98
C VAL A 50 -2.96 10.83 9.69
N PRO A 51 -3.97 10.52 10.53
CA PRO A 51 -4.78 11.55 11.18
C PRO A 51 -3.95 12.45 12.12
N ALA A 52 -2.98 11.89 12.83
CA ALA A 52 -2.11 12.64 13.74
C ALA A 52 -1.21 13.62 12.97
N PHE A 53 -0.60 13.16 11.87
CA PHE A 53 0.22 14.03 11.02
C PHE A 53 -0.61 15.08 10.27
N ALA A 54 -1.82 14.73 9.83
CA ALA A 54 -2.74 15.68 9.20
C ALA A 54 -3.15 16.79 10.17
N TYR A 55 -3.50 16.43 11.41
CA TYR A 55 -3.80 17.39 12.47
C TYR A 55 -2.61 18.31 12.76
N LEU A 56 -1.41 17.75 12.96
CA LEU A 56 -0.20 18.55 13.19
C LEU A 56 0.07 19.54 12.08
N THR A 57 -0.05 19.08 10.83
CA THR A 57 0.16 19.92 9.65
C THR A 57 -0.84 21.07 9.62
N ALA A 58 -2.12 20.79 9.90
CA ALA A 58 -3.17 21.82 9.96
C ALA A 58 -2.94 22.81 11.11
N ALA A 59 -2.56 22.33 12.30
CA ALA A 59 -2.30 23.14 13.47
C ALA A 59 -1.08 24.06 13.30
N GLY A 60 0.03 23.53 12.75
CA GLY A 60 1.22 24.31 12.45
C GLY A 60 1.02 25.31 11.32
N PHE A 61 0.21 24.95 10.31
CA PHE A 61 -0.22 25.89 9.27
C PHE A 61 -1.05 27.04 9.86
N ALA A 62 -2.05 26.74 10.69
CA ALA A 62 -2.86 27.77 11.37
C ALA A 62 -1.99 28.67 12.27
N TRP A 63 -1.03 28.10 12.99
CA TRP A 63 -0.08 28.85 13.80
C TRP A 63 0.81 29.78 12.96
N ALA A 64 1.40 29.28 11.87
CA ALA A 64 2.27 30.06 10.98
C ALA A 64 1.53 31.27 10.39
N VAL A 65 0.28 31.10 9.97
CA VAL A 65 -0.53 32.21 9.47
C VAL A 65 -0.93 33.17 10.59
N SER A 66 -1.17 32.67 11.81
CA SER A 66 -1.46 33.54 12.96
C SER A 66 -0.30 34.49 13.28
N MET A 67 0.94 34.08 12.99
CA MET A 67 2.13 34.90 13.20
C MET A 67 2.27 35.99 12.13
N MET A 68 1.83 35.74 10.90
CA MET A 68 1.89 36.72 9.80
C MET A 68 0.85 37.85 9.93
N GLY A 69 -0.27 37.61 10.61
CA GLY A 69 -1.34 38.60 10.83
C GLY A 69 -1.19 39.46 12.09
N ARG A 70 -0.11 39.30 12.87
CA ARG A 70 0.07 40.00 14.16
C ARG A 70 0.64 41.41 13.99
N PRO A 71 0.01 42.46 14.56
CA PRO A 71 0.69 43.73 14.73
C PRO A 71 1.90 43.56 15.67
N ARG A 72 3.03 44.19 15.35
CA ARG A 72 4.25 44.16 16.18
C ARG A 72 3.92 44.65 17.59
N GLY A 73 4.14 43.80 18.60
CA GLY A 73 3.96 44.14 20.03
C GLY A 73 2.77 43.52 20.75
N ALA A 74 1.92 42.73 20.08
CA ALA A 74 0.80 42.06 20.73
C ALA A 74 1.22 40.85 21.60
N VAL A 75 0.77 40.83 22.86
CA VAL A 75 0.95 39.71 23.81
C VAL A 75 0.26 38.45 23.26
N PRO A 76 0.87 37.25 23.34
CA PRO A 76 0.30 36.04 22.77
C PRO A 76 -0.93 35.57 23.58
N ALA A 77 -2.11 36.05 23.22
CA ALA A 77 -3.36 35.46 23.65
C ALA A 77 -3.70 34.26 22.76
N LEU A 78 -3.97 33.10 23.37
CA LEU A 78 -4.44 31.87 22.71
C LEU A 78 -5.81 32.03 22.03
N THR A 79 -6.48 33.18 22.19
CA THR A 79 -7.80 33.51 21.65
C THR A 79 -7.72 34.54 20.52
N PHE A 80 -6.83 34.33 19.56
CA PHE A 80 -6.80 35.15 18.34
C PHE A 80 -8.10 34.94 17.54
N HIS A 81 -8.98 35.94 17.53
CA HIS A 81 -10.24 35.89 16.79
C HIS A 81 -9.98 36.19 15.31
N TRP A 82 -9.95 35.13 14.49
CA TRP A 82 -9.82 35.17 13.04
C TRP A 82 -11.06 35.78 12.37
N ARG A 83 -11.20 37.11 12.43
CA ARG A 83 -12.42 37.79 11.94
C ARG A 83 -12.27 38.47 10.58
N SER A 84 -11.14 38.32 9.89
CA SER A 84 -10.98 38.84 8.53
C SER A 84 -11.28 37.77 7.49
N GLN A 85 -12.29 38.03 6.65
CA GLN A 85 -12.69 37.18 5.54
C GLN A 85 -11.56 36.92 4.53
N ARG A 86 -10.62 37.87 4.36
CA ARG A 86 -9.48 37.75 3.43
C ARG A 86 -8.48 36.68 3.87
N TRP A 87 -8.16 36.63 5.16
CA TRP A 87 -7.26 35.61 5.73
C TRP A 87 -7.88 34.22 5.72
N SER A 88 -9.18 34.11 5.99
CA SER A 88 -9.92 32.83 5.88
C SER A 88 -9.90 32.28 4.45
N LEU A 89 -10.10 33.16 3.46
CA LEU A 89 -10.03 32.79 2.04
C LEU A 89 -8.60 32.37 1.63
N ALA A 90 -7.57 33.12 2.04
CA ALA A 90 -6.17 32.77 1.75
C ALA A 90 -5.76 31.42 2.37
N LEU A 91 -6.19 31.14 3.60
CA LEU A 91 -5.99 29.85 4.29
C LEU A 91 -6.67 28.70 3.56
N THR A 92 -7.91 28.91 3.13
CA THR A 92 -8.69 27.91 2.39
C THR A 92 -8.03 27.61 1.05
N VAL A 93 -7.61 28.63 0.31
CA VAL A 93 -6.90 28.48 -0.97
C VAL A 93 -5.58 27.74 -0.78
N ALA A 94 -4.78 28.11 0.22
CA ALA A 94 -3.51 27.44 0.51
C ALA A 94 -3.72 25.97 0.93
N ALA A 95 -4.74 25.66 1.73
CA ALA A 95 -5.10 24.29 2.08
C ALA A 95 -5.50 23.48 0.83
N VAL A 96 -6.31 24.05 -0.06
CA VAL A 96 -6.69 23.41 -1.33
C VAL A 96 -5.47 23.14 -2.21
N VAL A 97 -4.56 24.12 -2.36
CA VAL A 97 -3.32 23.97 -3.14
C VAL A 97 -2.43 22.87 -2.56
N LEU A 98 -2.33 22.77 -1.24
CA LEU A 98 -1.55 21.74 -0.54
C LEU A 98 -2.12 20.31 -0.71
N VAL A 99 -3.41 20.18 -1.03
CA VAL A 99 -4.07 18.89 -1.31
C VAL A 99 -3.81 18.40 -2.75
N LEU A 100 -3.52 19.30 -3.70
CA LEU A 100 -3.35 18.95 -5.13
C LEU A 100 -2.31 17.85 -5.39
N PRO A 101 -1.11 17.85 -4.77
CA PRO A 101 -0.14 16.76 -4.96
C PRO A 101 -0.63 15.41 -4.39
N GLY A 102 -1.51 15.44 -3.39
CA GLY A 102 -2.15 14.22 -2.86
C GLY A 102 -3.13 13.63 -3.87
N LEU A 103 -3.89 14.47 -4.56
CA LEU A 103 -4.82 14.03 -5.60
C LEU A 103 -4.11 13.41 -6.80
N THR A 104 -2.95 13.94 -7.21
CA THR A 104 -2.16 13.34 -8.29
C THR A 104 -1.58 11.99 -7.88
N ALA A 105 -1.05 11.87 -6.66
CA ALA A 105 -0.58 10.60 -6.12
C ALA A 105 -1.71 9.55 -6.02
N LEU A 106 -2.91 9.95 -5.58
CA LEU A 106 -4.08 9.08 -5.53
C LEU A 106 -4.50 8.58 -6.93
N ARG A 107 -4.40 9.42 -7.97
CA ARG A 107 -4.66 9.00 -9.35
C ARG A 107 -3.68 7.93 -9.80
N THR A 108 -2.38 8.12 -9.51
CA THR A 108 -1.36 7.12 -9.85
C THR A 108 -1.61 5.79 -9.14
N ILE A 109 -1.89 5.82 -7.84
CA ILE A 109 -2.18 4.61 -7.04
C ILE A 109 -3.44 3.91 -7.56
N ARG A 110 -4.50 4.67 -7.87
CA ARG A 110 -5.72 4.10 -8.47
C ARG A 110 -5.43 3.46 -9.83
N GLY A 111 -4.62 4.10 -10.67
CA GLY A 111 -4.18 3.53 -11.94
C GLY A 111 -3.49 2.18 -11.76
N GLN A 112 -2.51 2.12 -10.84
CA GLN A 112 -1.80 0.89 -10.49
C GLN A 112 -2.77 -0.21 -10.02
N HIS A 113 -3.68 0.09 -9.08
CA HIS A 113 -4.67 -0.90 -8.63
C HIS A 113 -5.60 -1.40 -9.74
N VAL A 114 -5.98 -0.53 -10.68
CA VAL A 114 -6.79 -0.92 -11.83
C VAL A 114 -6.00 -1.86 -12.74
N ASP A 115 -4.73 -1.57 -12.99
CA ASP A 115 -3.88 -2.39 -13.84
C ASP A 115 -3.53 -3.74 -13.18
N ASP A 116 -3.22 -3.76 -11.89
CA ASP A 116 -3.03 -4.99 -11.09
C ASP A 116 -4.28 -5.88 -11.14
N ARG A 117 -5.48 -5.28 -10.99
CA ARG A 117 -6.75 -6.04 -11.10
C ARG A 117 -6.97 -6.61 -12.49
N LYS A 118 -6.63 -5.87 -13.56
CA LYS A 118 -6.75 -6.39 -14.93
C LYS A 118 -5.87 -7.62 -15.14
N ILE A 119 -4.67 -7.62 -14.57
CA ILE A 119 -3.74 -8.75 -14.66
C ILE A 119 -4.33 -9.97 -13.95
N LEU A 120 -4.83 -9.80 -12.71
CA LEU A 120 -5.49 -10.88 -11.96
C LEU A 120 -6.73 -11.41 -12.67
N MET A 121 -7.59 -10.53 -13.21
CA MET A 121 -8.77 -10.94 -13.97
C MET A 121 -8.43 -11.74 -15.23
N ARG A 122 -7.34 -11.40 -15.92
CA ARG A 122 -6.86 -12.19 -17.07
C ARG A 122 -6.39 -13.56 -16.64
N PHE A 123 -5.64 -13.63 -15.54
CA PHE A 123 -5.20 -14.90 -14.96
C PHE A 123 -6.39 -15.77 -14.53
N ASP A 124 -7.38 -15.20 -13.84
CA ASP A 124 -8.62 -15.91 -13.47
C ASP A 124 -9.37 -16.44 -14.69
N LYS A 125 -9.44 -15.64 -15.76
CA LYS A 125 -10.05 -16.07 -17.02
C LYS A 125 -9.27 -17.23 -17.64
N LEU A 126 -7.95 -17.22 -17.60
CA LEU A 126 -7.13 -18.34 -18.06
C LEU A 126 -7.37 -19.59 -17.22
N LEU A 127 -7.39 -19.48 -15.89
CA LEU A 127 -7.70 -20.60 -15.01
C LEU A 127 -9.08 -21.19 -15.29
N SER A 128 -10.09 -20.35 -15.55
CA SER A 128 -11.45 -20.81 -15.88
C SER A 128 -11.55 -21.60 -17.20
N SER A 129 -10.51 -21.54 -18.04
CA SER A 129 -10.45 -22.30 -19.30
C SER A 129 -9.88 -23.70 -19.13
N ILE A 130 -9.34 -24.04 -17.94
CA ILE A 130 -8.84 -25.37 -17.61
C ILE A 130 -10.04 -26.22 -17.16
N HIS A 131 -10.38 -27.25 -17.93
CA HIS A 131 -11.54 -28.11 -17.68
C HIS A 131 -11.16 -29.46 -17.04
N ASP A 132 -9.87 -29.71 -16.79
CA ASP A 132 -9.42 -30.98 -16.18
C ASP A 132 -9.86 -31.05 -14.70
N PRO A 133 -10.38 -32.19 -14.23
CA PRO A 133 -11.06 -32.29 -12.93
C PRO A 133 -10.18 -31.96 -11.72
N LYS A 134 -8.87 -32.21 -11.81
CA LYS A 134 -7.87 -31.72 -10.86
C LYS A 134 -6.64 -31.26 -11.63
N ALA A 135 -6.24 -30.02 -11.42
CA ALA A 135 -5.08 -29.43 -12.06
C ALA A 135 -4.13 -28.80 -11.04
N VAL A 136 -2.88 -28.64 -11.46
CA VAL A 136 -1.89 -27.79 -10.79
C VAL A 136 -1.26 -26.87 -11.83
N VAL A 137 -1.25 -25.58 -11.52
CA VAL A 137 -0.70 -24.50 -12.33
C VAL A 137 0.52 -23.96 -11.59
N PHE A 138 1.69 -24.23 -12.14
CA PHE A 138 2.94 -23.63 -11.72
C PHE A 138 3.04 -22.23 -12.30
N VAL A 139 3.31 -21.24 -11.45
CA VAL A 139 3.42 -19.83 -11.82
C VAL A 139 4.89 -19.45 -11.92
N ARG A 140 5.32 -19.14 -13.14
CA ARG A 140 6.63 -18.56 -13.42
C ARG A 140 6.49 -17.05 -13.55
N TYR A 141 6.89 -16.35 -12.49
CA TYR A 141 6.89 -14.88 -12.46
C TYR A 141 7.95 -14.31 -13.42
N ALA A 142 7.61 -13.19 -14.06
CA ALA A 142 8.55 -12.42 -14.87
C ALA A 142 9.56 -11.70 -13.97
N THR A 143 10.75 -11.38 -14.49
CA THR A 143 11.76 -10.60 -13.74
C THR A 143 11.29 -9.17 -13.41
N THR A 144 10.29 -8.68 -14.13
CA THR A 144 9.65 -7.36 -13.92
C THR A 144 8.34 -7.46 -13.12
N HIS A 145 8.06 -8.61 -12.52
CA HIS A 145 6.84 -8.86 -11.76
C HIS A 145 6.66 -7.84 -10.63
N ASN A 146 5.42 -7.37 -10.43
CA ASN A 146 5.07 -6.53 -9.30
C ASN A 146 4.96 -7.40 -8.03
N PRO A 147 5.88 -7.30 -7.05
CA PRO A 147 5.89 -8.16 -5.87
C PRO A 147 4.66 -8.00 -4.96
N HIS A 148 3.83 -6.98 -5.19
CA HIS A 148 2.60 -6.74 -4.47
C HIS A 148 1.39 -7.50 -5.03
N VAL A 149 1.53 -8.17 -6.18
CA VAL A 149 0.48 -8.96 -6.81
C VAL A 149 0.89 -10.43 -6.74
N THR A 150 0.11 -11.28 -6.06
CA THR A 150 0.38 -12.73 -6.03
C THR A 150 -0.64 -13.49 -6.86
N PHE A 151 -0.18 -14.37 -7.73
CA PHE A 151 -1.04 -15.37 -8.39
C PHE A 151 -1.19 -16.62 -7.53
N VAL A 152 -0.15 -16.95 -6.76
CA VAL A 152 -0.10 -18.13 -5.88
C VAL A 152 -1.18 -18.04 -4.82
N ARG A 153 -1.90 -19.15 -4.61
CA ARG A 153 -3.02 -19.25 -3.66
C ARG A 153 -2.69 -20.29 -2.61
N ASN A 154 -2.88 -19.92 -1.35
CA ASN A 154 -2.82 -20.85 -0.23
C ASN A 154 -4.25 -21.12 0.25
N VAL A 155 -4.74 -22.33 0.01
CA VAL A 155 -6.10 -22.75 0.38
C VAL A 155 -6.05 -23.63 1.62
N ALA A 156 -7.07 -23.52 2.48
CA ALA A 156 -7.11 -24.25 3.75
C ALA A 156 -7.21 -25.78 3.56
N ASN A 157 -7.90 -26.23 2.50
CA ASN A 157 -7.99 -27.65 2.14
C ASN A 157 -7.56 -27.86 0.68
N PRO A 158 -6.29 -28.20 0.43
CA PRO A 158 -5.78 -28.39 -0.92
C PRO A 158 -6.42 -29.60 -1.62
N GLU A 159 -6.82 -30.65 -0.90
CA GLU A 159 -7.37 -31.86 -1.53
C GLU A 159 -8.72 -31.65 -2.22
N ALA A 160 -9.54 -30.74 -1.67
CA ALA A 160 -10.83 -30.35 -2.23
C ALA A 160 -10.71 -29.36 -3.40
N GLU A 161 -9.55 -28.73 -3.57
CA GLU A 161 -9.37 -27.67 -4.55
C GLU A 161 -9.23 -28.24 -5.97
N HIS A 162 -9.99 -27.67 -6.90
CA HIS A 162 -9.96 -28.04 -8.31
C HIS A 162 -8.61 -27.68 -8.96
N ILE A 163 -8.10 -26.47 -8.72
CA ILE A 163 -6.85 -25.97 -9.29
C ILE A 163 -5.90 -25.52 -8.18
N TRP A 164 -4.74 -26.16 -8.10
CA TRP A 164 -3.64 -25.63 -7.29
C TRP A 164 -2.90 -24.56 -8.06
N VAL A 165 -2.72 -23.39 -7.48
CA VAL A 165 -1.90 -22.33 -8.07
C VAL A 165 -0.67 -22.15 -7.20
N VAL A 166 0.46 -22.66 -7.67
CA VAL A 166 1.70 -22.78 -6.90
C VAL A 166 2.84 -22.06 -7.59
N TYR A 167 3.84 -21.65 -6.81
CA TYR A 167 5.04 -21.02 -7.38
C TYR A 167 5.90 -22.06 -8.11
N ASP A 168 6.40 -21.71 -9.29
CA ASP A 168 7.40 -22.52 -10.00
C ASP A 168 8.76 -22.44 -9.28
N ARG A 169 9.22 -23.58 -8.73
CA ARG A 169 10.52 -23.69 -8.07
C ARG A 169 11.57 -24.43 -8.94
N GLY A 170 11.26 -24.64 -10.21
CA GLY A 170 12.06 -25.40 -11.16
C GLY A 170 11.66 -26.87 -11.25
N ASP A 171 12.04 -27.51 -12.36
CA ASP A 171 11.57 -28.82 -12.78
C ASP A 171 11.71 -29.92 -11.72
N ALA A 172 12.85 -29.97 -11.02
CA ALA A 172 13.10 -30.98 -10.00
C ALA A 172 12.12 -30.90 -8.81
N GLU A 173 11.83 -29.68 -8.33
CA GLU A 173 10.93 -29.49 -7.20
C GLU A 173 9.46 -29.61 -7.62
N ASN A 174 9.13 -29.13 -8.83
CA ASN A 174 7.80 -29.29 -9.39
C ASN A 174 7.47 -30.77 -9.61
N ALA A 175 8.42 -31.56 -10.09
CA ALA A 175 8.27 -33.02 -10.24
C ALA A 175 8.03 -33.72 -8.89
N ARG A 176 8.71 -33.30 -7.82
CA ARG A 176 8.46 -33.81 -6.46
C ARG A 176 7.03 -33.51 -6.00
N LEU A 177 6.52 -32.32 -6.28
CA LEU A 177 5.13 -31.98 -5.97
C LEU A 177 4.14 -32.86 -6.76
N LEU A 178 4.39 -33.09 -8.05
CA LEU A 178 3.56 -33.95 -8.88
C LEU A 178 3.60 -35.42 -8.43
N ALA A 179 4.74 -35.90 -7.95
CA ALA A 179 4.85 -37.24 -7.37
C ALA A 179 3.97 -37.42 -6.12
N LEU A 180 3.75 -36.35 -5.34
CA LEU A 180 2.85 -36.36 -4.19
C LEU A 180 1.37 -36.22 -4.58
N ALA A 181 1.08 -35.66 -5.77
CA ALA A 181 -0.28 -35.44 -6.27
C ALA A 181 -0.47 -35.97 -7.71
N PRO A 182 -0.30 -37.29 -7.94
CA PRO A 182 -0.22 -37.85 -9.29
C PRO A 182 -1.54 -37.76 -10.08
N ALA A 183 -2.66 -37.55 -9.40
CA ALA A 183 -3.98 -37.39 -10.03
C ALA A 183 -4.17 -36.00 -10.66
N ARG A 184 -3.24 -35.06 -10.48
CA ARG A 184 -3.36 -33.68 -10.97
C ARG A 184 -2.60 -33.51 -12.27
N LYS A 185 -3.26 -32.93 -13.28
CA LYS A 185 -2.59 -32.54 -14.53
C LYS A 185 -1.83 -31.23 -14.35
N ALA A 186 -0.61 -31.19 -14.87
CA ALA A 186 0.29 -30.08 -14.68
C ALA A 186 0.24 -29.06 -15.83
N TYR A 187 0.24 -27.79 -15.45
CA TYR A 187 0.28 -26.64 -16.34
C TYR A 187 1.33 -25.64 -15.85
N LEU A 188 1.94 -24.91 -16.78
CA LEU A 188 2.87 -23.82 -16.49
C LEU A 188 2.27 -22.53 -17.01
N PHE A 189 2.04 -21.57 -16.12
CA PHE A 189 1.71 -20.20 -16.47
C PHE A 189 3.00 -19.37 -16.50
N ASP A 190 3.33 -18.84 -17.68
CA ASP A 190 4.44 -17.92 -17.87
C ASP A 190 3.90 -16.48 -17.87
N GLU A 191 4.19 -15.74 -16.81
CA GLU A 191 3.73 -14.36 -16.67
C GLU A 191 4.30 -13.45 -17.76
N ARG A 192 5.54 -13.70 -18.22
CA ARG A 192 6.20 -12.87 -19.24
C ARG A 192 5.42 -12.87 -20.54
N HIS A 193 4.87 -14.02 -20.91
CA HIS A 193 4.08 -14.20 -22.14
C HIS A 193 2.57 -14.13 -21.88
N GLY A 194 2.13 -14.20 -20.62
CA GLY A 194 0.72 -14.19 -20.24
C GLY A 194 -0.05 -15.42 -20.75
N GLN A 195 0.62 -16.57 -20.82
CA GLN A 195 0.10 -17.79 -21.41
C GLN A 195 0.27 -18.99 -20.49
N THR A 196 -0.61 -19.98 -20.66
CA THR A 196 -0.57 -21.25 -19.94
C THR A 196 -0.28 -22.38 -20.92
N TYR A 197 0.64 -23.27 -20.57
CA TYR A 197 1.03 -24.42 -21.37
C TYR A 197 0.84 -25.70 -20.58
N SER A 198 0.54 -26.81 -21.26
CA SER A 198 0.69 -28.14 -20.65
C SER A 198 2.14 -28.32 -20.24
N TYR A 199 2.38 -28.80 -19.03
CA TYR A 199 3.71 -28.84 -18.46
C TYR A 199 4.06 -30.27 -18.04
N ASP A 200 5.25 -30.70 -18.42
CA ASP A 200 5.83 -31.96 -17.98
C ASP A 200 7.27 -31.65 -17.52
N PRO A 201 7.56 -31.65 -16.20
CA PRO A 201 8.86 -31.28 -15.69
C PRO A 201 9.94 -32.27 -16.14
N VAL A 202 11.02 -31.77 -16.71
CA VAL A 202 12.13 -32.62 -17.15
C VAL A 202 13.00 -32.94 -15.94
N VAL A 203 12.83 -34.14 -15.38
CA VAL A 203 13.72 -34.63 -14.34
C VAL A 203 14.98 -35.18 -15.02
N ALA A 204 16.07 -34.40 -14.98
CA ALA A 204 17.39 -34.94 -15.29
C ALA A 204 17.68 -36.08 -14.29
N LYS A 205 17.93 -37.28 -14.82
CA LYS A 205 18.34 -38.45 -14.03
C LYS A 205 19.70 -38.22 -13.38
#